data_AF-A0A1V6GBK3-F1
#
_entry.id   AF-A0A1V6GBK3-F1
#
_cell.length_a   1.000
_cell.length_b   1.000
_cell.length_c   1.000
_cell.angle_alpha   90.00
_cell.angle_beta   90.00
_cell.angle_gamma   90.00
#
_symmetry.space_group_name_H-M   'P 1'
#
loop_
_entity.id
_entity.type
_entity.pdbx_description
1 polymer ?
#
loop_
_entity_poly.entity_id
_entity_poly.type
_entity_poly.pdbx_seq_one_letter_code
_entity_poly.pdbx_strand_id
1 'polypeptide(L)'
;MNLDKAYAMIKEAYESKPDDPYILDSMAWVLYKMGRPKEALAYMEKALKTLSDDATVNEHMGDILKALGQTGKALDYYLKSSILNRSVNNDLKEKINRLLRHDREASEGRGERPVP
;
A
#
# COMPACT_ATOMS: atom_id res chain seq x y z
N MET A 1 1.45 -8.29 -18.60
CA MET A 1 0.82 -6.96 -18.37
C MET A 1 1.75 -5.91 -18.93
N ASN A 2 1.27 -4.98 -19.76
CA ASN A 2 2.09 -3.90 -20.32
C ASN A 2 1.92 -2.64 -19.46
N LEU A 3 2.90 -2.36 -18.60
CA LEU A 3 2.83 -1.26 -17.62
C LEU A 3 2.97 0.11 -18.27
N ASP A 4 3.77 0.23 -19.33
CA ASP A 4 3.96 1.50 -20.04
C ASP A 4 2.67 1.95 -20.72
N LYS A 5 1.95 1.01 -21.35
CA LYS A 5 0.64 1.29 -21.94
C LYS A 5 -0.39 1.67 -20.88
N ALA A 6 -0.40 0.96 -19.75
CA ALA A 6 -1.31 1.28 -18.64
C ALA A 6 -1.03 2.69 -18.09
N TYR A 7 0.24 3.03 -17.88
CA TYR A 7 0.63 4.36 -17.43
C TYR A 7 0.22 5.45 -18.42
N ALA A 8 0.42 5.24 -19.73
CA ALA A 8 0.00 6.20 -20.75
C ALA A 8 -1.52 6.47 -20.72
N MET A 9 -2.33 5.41 -20.65
CA MET A 9 -3.80 5.55 -20.57
C MET A 9 -4.25 6.26 -19.30
N ILE A 10 -3.65 5.93 -18.16
CA ILE A 10 -3.98 6.57 -16.88
C ILE A 10 -3.52 8.03 -16.87
N LYS A 11 -2.39 8.35 -17.52
CA LYS A 11 -1.90 9.72 -17.68
C LYS A 11 -2.87 10.58 -18.49
N GLU A 12 -3.38 10.08 -19.61
CA GLU A 12 -4.42 10.78 -20.39
C GLU A 12 -5.70 11.02 -19.57
N ALA A 13 -6.14 10.01 -18.80
CA ALA A 13 -7.28 10.14 -17.90
C ALA A 13 -7.03 11.19 -16.80
N TYR A 14 -5.83 11.21 -16.23
CA TYR A 14 -5.40 12.17 -15.22
C TYR A 14 -5.36 13.60 -15.74
N GLU A 15 -4.88 13.81 -16.97
CA GLU A 15 -4.89 15.13 -17.62
C GLU A 15 -6.31 15.67 -17.82
N SER A 16 -7.28 14.79 -18.02
CA SER A 16 -8.69 15.16 -18.16
C SER A 16 -9.38 15.42 -16.81
N LYS A 17 -9.01 14.68 -15.76
CA LYS A 17 -9.63 14.72 -14.43
C LYS A 17 -8.59 14.53 -13.32
N PRO A 18 -7.78 15.56 -13.01
CA PRO A 18 -6.63 15.41 -12.12
C PRO A 18 -7.00 15.18 -10.64
N ASP A 19 -8.24 15.50 -10.25
CA ASP A 19 -8.72 15.38 -8.88
C ASP A 19 -9.68 14.19 -8.70
N ASP A 20 -9.90 13.38 -9.74
CA ASP A 20 -10.70 12.15 -9.61
C ASP A 20 -9.94 11.13 -8.74
N PRO A 21 -10.48 10.74 -7.59
CA PRO A 21 -9.72 9.94 -6.63
C PRO A 21 -9.46 8.51 -7.11
N TYR A 22 -10.28 7.97 -8.03
CA TYR A 22 -10.05 6.64 -8.60
C TYR A 22 -8.95 6.67 -9.67
N ILE A 23 -8.83 7.78 -10.40
CA ILE A 23 -7.70 7.99 -11.32
C ILE A 23 -6.40 8.17 -10.54
N LEU A 24 -6.44 8.90 -9.42
CA LEU A 24 -5.30 9.05 -8.50
C LEU A 24 -4.85 7.70 -7.92
N ASP A 25 -5.79 6.85 -7.48
CA ASP A 25 -5.50 5.48 -7.02
C ASP A 25 -4.87 4.63 -8.15
N SER A 26 -5.48 4.64 -9.34
CA SER A 26 -4.96 3.92 -10.51
C SER A 26 -3.54 4.35 -10.88
N MET A 27 -3.27 5.67 -10.84
CA MET A 27 -1.95 6.25 -11.10
C MET A 27 -0.93 5.78 -10.06
N ALA A 28 -1.29 5.81 -8.78
CA ALA A 28 -0.44 5.30 -7.72
C ALA A 28 -0.14 3.81 -7.90
N TRP A 29 -1.15 3.01 -8.23
CA TRP A 29 -0.99 1.57 -8.40
C TRP A 29 -0.08 1.21 -9.57
N VAL A 30 -0.23 1.86 -10.73
CA VAL A 30 0.65 1.58 -11.87
C VAL A 30 2.09 2.00 -11.58
N LEU A 31 2.32 3.14 -10.92
CA LEU A 31 3.65 3.59 -10.51
C LEU A 31 4.31 2.60 -9.54
N TYR A 32 3.54 2.08 -8.58
CA TYR A 32 4.00 1.03 -7.67
C TYR A 32 4.43 -0.23 -8.44
N LYS A 33 3.60 -0.70 -9.38
CA LYS A 33 3.92 -1.88 -10.20
C LYS A 33 5.13 -1.66 -11.12
N MET A 34 5.41 -0.42 -11.50
CA MET A 34 6.63 -0.03 -12.24
C MET A 34 7.88 0.10 -11.36
N GLY A 35 7.81 -0.23 -10.06
CA GLY A 35 8.95 -0.11 -9.15
C GLY A 35 9.24 1.33 -8.71
N ARG A 36 8.25 2.22 -8.80
CA ARG A 36 8.35 3.65 -8.43
C ARG A 36 7.50 3.98 -7.19
N PRO A 37 7.71 3.31 -6.04
CA PRO A 37 6.82 3.45 -4.88
C PRO A 37 6.86 4.84 -4.23
N LYS A 38 7.97 5.57 -4.35
CA LYS A 38 8.08 6.94 -3.82
C LYS A 38 7.13 7.90 -4.54
N GLU A 39 6.99 7.74 -5.85
CA GLU A 39 6.07 8.56 -6.65
C GLU A 39 4.62 8.11 -6.45
N ALA A 40 4.41 6.79 -6.37
CA ALA A 40 3.09 6.21 -6.07
C ALA A 40 2.49 6.77 -4.78
N LEU A 41 3.32 6.95 -3.73
CA LEU A 41 2.87 7.45 -2.43
C LEU A 41 2.16 8.81 -2.55
N ALA A 42 2.72 9.75 -3.33
CA ALA A 42 2.16 11.09 -3.46
C ALA A 42 0.76 11.09 -4.12
N TYR A 43 0.52 10.19 -5.07
CA TYR A 43 -0.80 10.03 -5.70
C TYR A 43 -1.78 9.32 -4.77
N MET A 44 -1.32 8.28 -4.06
CA MET A 44 -2.14 7.53 -3.12
C MET A 44 -2.61 8.38 -1.93
N GLU A 45 -1.73 9.24 -1.40
CA GLU A 45 -2.08 10.19 -0.34
C GLU A 45 -3.19 11.15 -0.77
N LYS A 46 -3.24 11.56 -2.04
CA LYS A 46 -4.32 12.38 -2.59
C LYS A 46 -5.61 11.57 -2.73
N ALA A 47 -5.54 10.35 -3.27
CA ALA A 47 -6.71 9.47 -3.40
C ALA A 47 -7.40 9.23 -2.04
N LEU A 48 -6.60 8.93 -1.01
CA LEU A 48 -7.10 8.66 0.35
C LEU A 48 -7.80 9.85 1.03
N LYS A 49 -7.61 11.09 0.55
CA LYS A 49 -8.38 12.24 1.07
C LYS A 49 -9.87 12.10 0.81
N THR A 50 -10.25 11.38 -0.24
CA THR A 50 -11.64 11.15 -0.63
C THR A 50 -12.07 9.70 -0.44
N LEU A 51 -11.16 8.74 -0.67
CA LEU A 51 -11.42 7.30 -0.60
C LEU A 51 -10.89 6.68 0.70
N SER A 52 -10.99 7.41 1.81
CA SER A 52 -10.45 6.96 3.10
C SER A 52 -11.03 5.63 3.57
N ASP A 53 -12.26 5.31 3.16
CA ASP A 53 -13.02 4.13 3.57
C ASP A 53 -13.16 3.09 2.45
N ASP A 54 -12.39 3.24 1.36
CA ASP A 54 -12.30 2.21 0.33
C ASP A 54 -11.25 1.16 0.73
N ALA A 55 -11.69 -0.10 0.85
CA ALA A 55 -10.82 -1.18 1.29
C ALA A 55 -9.63 -1.43 0.33
N THR A 56 -9.85 -1.30 -0.97
CA THR A 56 -8.82 -1.54 -2.00
C THR A 56 -7.76 -0.46 -1.96
N VAL A 57 -8.17 0.81 -1.85
CA VAL A 57 -7.24 1.94 -1.75
C VAL A 57 -6.38 1.84 -0.49
N ASN A 58 -6.97 1.44 0.65
CA ASN A 58 -6.21 1.20 1.87
C ASN A 58 -5.23 0.02 1.73
N GLU A 59 -5.60 -1.06 1.03
CA GLU A 59 -4.66 -2.16 0.74
C GLU A 59 -3.50 -1.70 -0.15
N HIS A 60 -3.78 -0.92 -1.20
CA HIS A 60 -2.76 -0.39 -2.11
C HIS A 60 -1.79 0.55 -1.38
N MET A 61 -2.29 1.40 -0.48
CA MET A 61 -1.43 2.21 0.40
C MET A 61 -0.52 1.33 1.27
N GLY A 62 -1.05 0.26 1.85
CA GLY A 62 -0.25 -0.70 2.61
C GLY A 62 0.88 -1.33 1.78
N ASP A 63 0.58 -1.74 0.54
CA ASP A 63 1.58 -2.30 -0.39
C ASP A 63 2.68 -1.28 -0.74
N ILE A 64 2.31 -0.03 -1.01
CA ILE A 64 3.26 1.06 -1.30
C ILE A 64 4.16 1.33 -0.10
N LEU A 65 3.59 1.47 1.10
CA LEU A 65 4.33 1.74 2.33
C LEU A 65 5.30 0.59 2.66
N LYS A 66 4.87 -0.65 2.47
CA LYS A 66 5.73 -1.83 2.68
C LYS A 66 6.93 -1.81 1.75
N ALA A 67 6.74 -1.49 0.47
CA ALA A 67 7.85 -1.37 -0.49
C ALA A 67 8.81 -0.21 -0.18
N LEU A 68 8.35 0.79 0.58
CA LEU A 68 9.19 1.87 1.11
C LEU A 68 9.85 1.52 2.45
N GLY A 69 9.67 0.30 2.97
CA GLY A 69 10.18 -0.12 4.27
C GLY A 69 9.41 0.43 5.47
N GLN A 70 8.28 1.11 5.25
CA GLN A 70 7.42 1.64 6.31
C GLN A 70 6.42 0.56 6.78
N THR A 71 6.95 -0.56 7.28
CA THR A 71 6.19 -1.76 7.63
C THR A 71 5.13 -1.54 8.71
N GLY A 72 5.42 -0.70 9.72
CA GLY A 72 4.44 -0.36 10.77
C GLY A 72 3.20 0.32 10.19
N LYS A 73 3.38 1.39 9.41
CA LYS A 73 2.25 2.07 8.75
C LYS A 73 1.55 1.16 7.74
N ALA A 74 2.30 0.32 7.03
CA ALA A 74 1.72 -0.65 6.10
C ALA A 74 0.72 -1.59 6.81
N LEU A 75 1.08 -2.07 8.01
CA LEU A 75 0.21 -2.89 8.83
C LEU A 75 -1.08 -2.14 9.22
N ASP A 76 -0.99 -0.88 9.65
CA ASP A 76 -2.16 -0.07 10.02
C ASP A 76 -3.17 0.02 8.86
N TYR A 77 -2.68 0.26 7.63
CA TYR A 77 -3.51 0.34 6.44
C TYR A 77 -4.09 -1.01 6.01
N TYR A 78 -3.33 -2.11 6.13
CA TYR A 78 -3.88 -3.45 5.88
C TYR A 78 -4.96 -3.83 6.90
N LEU A 79 -4.78 -3.51 8.17
CA LEU A 79 -5.79 -3.72 9.21
C LEU A 79 -7.04 -2.90 8.91
N LYS A 80 -6.89 -1.62 8.54
CA LYS A 80 -8.03 -0.78 8.14
C LYS A 80 -8.77 -1.37 6.94
N SER A 81 -8.06 -1.79 5.90
CA SER A 81 -8.64 -2.49 4.74
C SER A 81 -9.43 -3.74 5.15
N SER A 82 -8.89 -4.55 6.08
CA SER A 82 -9.55 -5.76 6.56
C SER A 82 -10.85 -5.50 7.33
N ILE A 83 -10.96 -4.35 8.00
CA ILE A 83 -12.18 -3.94 8.70
C ILE A 83 -13.25 -3.47 7.70
N LEU A 84 -12.83 -2.76 6.66
CA LEU A 84 -13.71 -2.21 5.62
C LEU A 84 -14.28 -3.29 4.71
N ASN A 85 -13.50 -4.34 4.41
CA ASN A 85 -13.95 -5.46 3.59
C ASN A 85 -14.43 -6.64 4.47
N ARG A 86 -15.75 -6.83 4.59
CA ARG A 86 -16.36 -7.95 5.34
C ARG A 86 -15.92 -9.34 4.82
N SER A 87 -15.43 -9.43 3.58
CA SER A 87 -14.83 -10.64 3.01
C SER A 87 -13.33 -10.43 2.88
N VAL A 88 -12.60 -10.53 3.99
CA VAL A 88 -11.14 -10.46 3.98
C VAL A 88 -10.61 -11.61 3.12
N ASN A 89 -10.03 -11.27 1.97
CA ASN A 89 -9.37 -12.23 1.09
C ASN A 89 -8.16 -12.87 1.80
N ASN A 90 -7.77 -14.08 1.39
CA ASN A 90 -6.67 -14.78 2.04
C ASN A 90 -5.33 -14.04 1.89
N ASP A 91 -5.13 -13.35 0.77
CA ASP A 91 -3.92 -12.60 0.46
C ASP A 91 -3.66 -11.47 1.46
N LEU A 92 -4.68 -10.68 1.83
CA LEU A 92 -4.55 -9.60 2.80
C LEU A 92 -4.25 -10.15 4.21
N LYS A 93 -4.88 -11.27 4.60
CA LYS A 93 -4.56 -11.95 5.86
C LYS A 93 -3.11 -12.39 5.90
N GLU A 94 -2.59 -12.91 4.79
CA GLU A 94 -1.18 -13.29 4.70
C GLU A 94 -0.25 -12.08 4.81
N LYS A 95 -0.57 -10.96 4.15
CA LYS A 95 0.21 -9.71 4.26
C LYS A 95 0.30 -9.25 5.73
N ILE A 96 -0.83 -9.23 6.43
CA ILE A 96 -0.91 -8.88 7.87
C ILE A 96 -0.06 -9.84 8.71
N ASN A 97 -0.29 -11.14 8.57
CA ASN A 97 0.40 -12.16 9.36
C ASN A 97 1.91 -12.15 9.14
N ARG A 98 2.38 -11.89 7.92
CA ARG A 98 3.83 -11.76 7.61
C ARG A 98 4.45 -10.58 8.36
N LEU A 99 3.79 -9.42 8.37
CA LEU A 99 4.30 -8.24 9.08
C LEU A 99 4.31 -8.44 10.60
N LEU A 100 3.27 -9.06 11.17
CA LEU A 100 3.21 -9.36 12.60
C LEU A 100 4.31 -10.33 13.07
N ARG A 101 4.61 -11.37 12.27
CA ARG A 101 5.72 -12.30 12.60
C ARG A 101 7.07 -11.62 12.56
N HIS A 102 7.31 -10.79 11.54
CA HIS A 102 8.57 -10.06 11.40
C HIS A 102 8.82 -9.10 12.58
N ASP A 103 7.77 -8.43 13.08
CA ASP A 103 7.91 -7.53 14.23
C ASP A 103 8.21 -8.28 15.55
N ARG A 104 7.62 -9.47 15.71
CA ARG A 104 7.92 -10.38 16.84
C ARG A 104 9.36 -10.90 16.80
N GLU A 105 9.85 -11.34 15.65
CA GLU A 105 11.24 -11.78 15.48
C GLU A 105 12.24 -10.62 15.70
N ALA A 106 11.90 -9.42 15.23
CA ALA A 106 12.72 -8.22 15.41
C ALA A 106 12.76 -7.70 16.86
N SER A 107 11.79 -8.07 17.70
CA SER A 107 11.76 -7.74 19.13
C SER A 107 12.44 -8.82 19.98
N GLU A 108 12.26 -10.10 19.63
CA GLU A 108 12.92 -11.24 20.30
C GLU A 108 14.44 -11.29 20.02
N GLY A 109 14.89 -10.93 18.81
CA GLY A 109 16.32 -10.91 18.44
C GLY A 109 17.18 -9.79 19.05
N ARG A 110 16.58 -8.87 19.83
CA ARG A 110 17.30 -7.81 20.56
C ARG A 110 17.57 -8.16 22.04
N GLY A 111 17.19 -9.37 22.48
CA GLY A 111 17.21 -9.78 23.89
C GLY A 111 18.50 -10.42 24.42
N GLU A 112 19.47 -10.79 23.59
CA GLU A 112 20.67 -11.49 24.08
C GLU A 112 21.96 -10.87 23.53
N ARG A 113 22.56 -9.97 24.32
CA ARG A 113 24.02 -9.88 24.38
C ARG A 113 24.47 -10.38 25.74
N PRO A 114 25.31 -11.43 25.83
CA PRO A 114 25.92 -11.77 27.09
C PRO A 114 26.85 -10.62 27.46
N VAL A 115 26.59 -9.99 28.60
CA VAL A 115 27.57 -9.16 29.29
C VAL A 115 28.67 -10.09 29.81
N PRO A 116 29.96 -9.78 29.54
CA PRO A 116 31.08 -10.59 29.99
C PRO A 116 31.20 -10.63 31.52
#